data_AF-A0A1M5FLK7-F1
#
_entry.id   AF-A0A1M5FLK7-F1
#
_cell.length_a   1.000
_cell.length_b   1.000
_cell.length_c   1.000
_cell.angle_alpha   90.00
_cell.angle_beta   90.00
_cell.angle_gamma   90.00
#
_symmetry.space_group_name_H-M   'P 1'
#
loop_
_entity.id
_entity.type
_entity.pdbx_description
1 polymer ?
#
loop_
_entity_poly.entity_id
_entity_poly.type
_entity_poly.pdbx_seq_one_letter_code
_entity_poly.pdbx_strand_id
1 'polypeptide(L)'
;MLVNINRVKDLSINESLFDNRVLSREAYLQLLSSKLHDFHEGHSDDPLDLTPYRWPSYLGPINCQWLAHNGNDWLYFESQPLVSGGEIVSWQTAIDDRHYLSCRFVITRSARNAGNPYRIEHRVSKKNFLCLMHQIMNSLNLELSPEAAARRAQIQAQPGASDKPLLGCTPEQIKEAKHVLYMWSGRGYQEEGKNREDDHRANPEDVVAFIDERIKPRPLPNSYPPGEVLKLSPKSFNEEIQTAQ
;
A
#
# COMPACT_ATOMS: atom_id res chain seq x y z
N MET A 1 -13.81 1.39 8.07
CA MET A 1 -12.77 2.45 8.21
C MET A 1 -12.15 2.27 9.58
N LEU A 2 -10.83 2.37 9.68
CA LEU A 2 -10.10 2.35 10.93
C LEU A 2 -9.30 3.65 11.04
N VAL A 3 -9.52 4.42 12.09
CA VAL A 3 -8.79 5.67 12.36
C VAL A 3 -7.98 5.43 13.62
N ASN A 4 -6.66 5.43 13.49
CA ASN A 4 -5.75 5.12 14.58
C ASN A 4 -4.69 6.21 14.72
N ILE A 5 -4.31 6.48 15.97
CA ILE A 5 -3.08 7.21 16.26
C ILE A 5 -1.99 6.16 16.52
N ASN A 6 -0.92 6.21 15.73
CA ASN A 6 0.21 5.30 15.87
C ASN A 6 1.37 6.03 16.53
N ARG A 7 1.97 5.43 17.56
CA ARG A 7 3.17 5.94 18.23
C ARG A 7 4.40 5.18 17.75
N VAL A 8 5.41 5.91 17.29
CA VAL A 8 6.73 5.36 16.98
C VAL A 8 7.58 5.42 18.26
N LYS A 9 7.97 4.24 18.77
CA LYS A 9 8.69 4.12 20.05
C LYS A 9 10.19 4.36 19.87
N ASP A 10 10.76 3.84 18.80
CA ASP A 10 12.20 3.72 18.57
C ASP A 10 12.73 4.79 17.60
N LEU A 11 12.09 5.96 17.59
CA LEU A 11 12.54 7.09 16.77
C LEU A 11 13.80 7.71 17.38
N SER A 12 14.82 7.95 16.53
CA SER A 12 16.05 8.61 16.95
C SER A 12 15.77 9.98 17.58
N ILE A 13 16.59 10.41 18.54
CA ILE A 13 16.36 11.66 19.30
C ILE A 13 16.28 12.89 18.40
N ASN A 14 16.99 12.87 17.27
CA ASN A 14 17.05 13.98 16.32
C ASN A 14 16.03 13.88 15.17
N GLU A 15 15.23 12.80 15.14
CA GLU A 15 14.21 12.61 14.12
C GLU A 15 12.84 13.07 14.61
N SER A 16 12.00 13.46 13.66
CA SER A 16 10.63 13.88 13.91
C SER A 16 9.75 13.38 12.79
N LEU A 17 8.55 12.90 13.10
CA LEU A 17 7.55 12.58 12.07
C LEU A 17 7.06 13.80 11.29
N PHE A 18 7.32 15.03 11.75
CA PHE A 18 7.08 16.22 10.94
C PHE A 18 8.04 16.36 9.75
N ASP A 19 9.14 15.60 9.74
CA ASP A 19 9.91 15.34 8.53
C ASP A 19 9.19 14.26 7.71
N ASN A 20 8.79 14.63 6.50
CA ASN A 20 8.03 13.76 5.61
C ASN A 20 8.80 12.49 5.20
N ARG A 21 10.13 12.53 5.16
CA ARG A 21 10.96 11.35 4.88
C ARG A 21 10.86 10.36 6.03
N VAL A 22 10.92 10.84 7.26
CA VAL A 22 10.74 10.03 8.47
C VAL A 22 9.33 9.44 8.48
N LEU A 23 8.29 10.25 8.25
CA LEU A 23 6.91 9.75 8.17
C LEU A 23 6.74 8.67 7.10
N SER A 24 7.26 8.88 5.89
CA SER A 24 7.20 7.90 4.81
C SER A 24 7.92 6.59 5.17
N ARG A 25 9.07 6.66 5.84
CA ARG A 25 9.81 5.47 6.29
C ARG A 25 8.99 4.68 7.31
N GLU A 26 8.45 5.34 8.33
CA GLU A 26 7.66 4.69 9.38
C GLU A 26 6.33 4.15 8.84
N ALA A 27 5.71 4.86 7.90
CA ALA A 27 4.55 4.40 7.14
C ALA A 27 4.83 3.08 6.40
N TYR A 28 5.99 3.00 5.74
CA TYR A 28 6.42 1.80 5.04
C TYR A 28 6.72 0.64 5.98
N LEU A 29 7.41 0.87 7.10
CA LEU A 29 7.68 -0.16 8.11
C LEU A 29 6.39 -0.76 8.69
N GLN A 30 5.38 0.09 8.92
CA GLN A 30 4.05 -0.36 9.35
C GLN A 30 3.35 -1.18 8.27
N LEU A 31 3.43 -0.77 7.00
CA LEU A 31 2.88 -1.53 5.87
C LEU A 31 3.59 -2.87 5.71
N LEU A 32 4.91 -2.89 5.83
CA LEU A 32 5.75 -4.07 5.76
C LEU A 32 5.31 -5.10 6.81
N SER A 33 5.24 -4.68 8.07
CA SER A 33 4.89 -5.54 9.20
C SER A 33 3.45 -6.03 9.16
N SER A 34 2.52 -5.23 8.64
CA SER A 34 1.08 -5.57 8.65
C SER A 34 0.59 -6.26 7.38
N LYS A 35 1.29 -6.12 6.25
CA LYS A 35 0.84 -6.59 4.94
C LYS A 35 1.92 -7.19 4.04
N LEU A 36 3.07 -6.56 3.88
CA LEU A 36 4.04 -7.08 2.89
C LEU A 36 4.77 -8.33 3.38
N HIS A 37 4.81 -8.57 4.68
CA HIS A 37 5.24 -9.83 5.28
C HIS A 37 4.10 -10.85 5.50
N ASP A 38 2.91 -10.57 4.96
CA ASP A 38 1.80 -11.52 4.95
C ASP A 38 1.99 -12.46 3.75
N PHE A 39 2.43 -13.68 4.03
CA PHE A 39 2.66 -14.73 3.03
C PHE A 39 1.71 -15.90 3.21
N HIS A 40 1.22 -16.43 2.10
CA HIS A 40 0.41 -17.64 2.04
C HIS A 40 1.18 -18.78 1.37
N GLU A 41 0.66 -19.99 1.51
CA GLU A 41 1.21 -21.19 0.85
C GLU A 41 1.02 -21.10 -0.66
N GLY A 42 2.13 -21.18 -1.39
CA GLY A 42 2.16 -21.27 -2.84
C GLY A 42 2.21 -22.72 -3.31
N HIS A 43 2.01 -22.94 -4.61
CA HIS A 43 2.12 -24.28 -5.22
C HIS A 43 2.71 -24.18 -6.63
N SER A 44 3.31 -25.28 -7.08
CA SER A 44 3.77 -25.43 -8.46
C SER A 44 2.67 -26.05 -9.32
N ASP A 45 2.76 -25.85 -10.63
CA ASP A 45 1.98 -26.62 -11.61
C ASP A 45 2.50 -28.06 -11.75
N ASP A 46 3.73 -28.34 -11.30
CA ASP A 46 4.29 -29.69 -11.26
C ASP A 46 3.73 -30.47 -10.05
N PRO A 47 2.94 -31.54 -10.26
CA PRO A 47 2.36 -32.32 -9.18
C PRO A 47 3.40 -33.08 -8.34
N LEU A 48 4.65 -33.20 -8.80
CA LEU A 48 5.75 -33.83 -8.08
C LEU A 48 6.64 -32.83 -7.34
N ASP A 49 6.40 -31.53 -7.50
CA ASP A 49 7.15 -30.50 -6.79
C ASP A 49 6.60 -30.35 -5.35
N LEU A 50 7.39 -30.86 -4.41
CA LEU A 50 7.11 -30.81 -2.97
C LEU A 50 7.74 -29.60 -2.28
N THR A 51 8.27 -28.64 -3.04
CA THR A 51 8.92 -27.44 -2.49
C THR A 51 7.89 -26.58 -1.76
N PRO A 52 8.11 -26.23 -0.48
CA PRO A 52 7.21 -25.34 0.25
C PRO A 52 7.42 -23.89 -0.20
N TYR A 53 6.52 -23.40 -1.06
CA TYR A 53 6.54 -22.01 -1.51
C TYR A 53 5.80 -21.08 -0.53
N ARG A 54 6.36 -19.89 -0.31
CA ARG A 54 5.67 -18.80 0.38
C ARG A 54 5.51 -17.61 -0.56
N TRP A 55 4.27 -17.27 -0.86
CA TRP A 55 3.93 -16.23 -1.83
C TRP A 55 3.33 -15.00 -1.15
N PRO A 56 3.61 -13.78 -1.63
CA PRO A 56 3.05 -12.56 -1.05
C PRO A 56 1.53 -12.52 -1.21
N SER A 57 0.82 -12.11 -0.16
CA SER A 57 -0.63 -11.93 -0.20
C SER A 57 -1.06 -10.57 -0.78
N TYR A 58 -0.14 -9.59 -0.81
CA TYR A 58 -0.39 -8.21 -1.24
C TYR A 58 0.76 -7.65 -2.08
N LEU A 59 0.41 -6.75 -3.01
CA LEU A 59 1.32 -5.83 -3.68
C LEU A 59 1.09 -4.41 -3.15
N GLY A 60 2.13 -3.76 -2.66
CA GLY A 60 2.07 -2.38 -2.19
C GLY A 60 3.41 -1.88 -1.68
N PRO A 61 3.56 -0.56 -1.46
CA PRO A 61 2.56 0.47 -1.74
C PRO A 61 2.47 0.78 -3.25
N ILE A 62 1.25 0.92 -3.76
CA ILE A 62 0.97 1.38 -5.14
C ILE A 62 0.22 2.71 -5.10
N ASN A 63 0.29 3.48 -6.19
CA ASN A 63 -0.33 4.81 -6.27
C ASN A 63 0.05 5.73 -5.10
N CYS A 64 1.30 5.64 -4.63
CA CYS A 64 1.81 6.44 -3.53
C CYS A 64 1.91 7.91 -3.97
N GLN A 65 1.39 8.83 -3.16
CA GLN A 65 1.44 10.26 -3.42
C GLN A 65 1.26 11.07 -2.14
N TRP A 66 1.73 12.31 -2.17
CA TRP A 66 1.43 13.29 -1.13
C TRP A 66 0.29 14.19 -1.58
N LEU A 67 -0.59 14.54 -0.65
CA LEU A 67 -1.79 15.32 -0.89
C LEU A 67 -1.84 16.52 0.05
N ALA A 68 -2.12 17.70 -0.49
CA ALA A 68 -2.47 18.87 0.29
C ALA A 68 -3.97 18.78 0.62
N HIS A 69 -4.33 18.58 1.89
CA HIS A 69 -5.72 18.41 2.29
C HIS A 69 -6.03 19.09 3.61
N ASN A 70 -7.00 20.01 3.60
CA ASN A 70 -7.43 20.79 4.76
C ASN A 70 -6.25 21.41 5.56
N GLY A 71 -5.30 22.03 4.85
CA GLY A 71 -4.13 22.69 5.45
C GLY A 71 -3.06 21.75 6.01
N ASN A 72 -3.14 20.45 5.73
CA ASN A 72 -2.19 19.43 6.18
C ASN A 72 -1.67 18.61 4.99
N ASP A 73 -0.45 18.09 5.15
CA ASP A 73 0.15 17.15 4.21
C ASP A 73 -0.23 15.72 4.57
N TRP A 74 -0.76 14.98 3.61
CA TRP A 74 -1.15 13.59 3.77
C TRP A 74 -0.38 12.68 2.84
N LEU A 75 0.23 11.63 3.39
CA LEU A 75 0.76 10.51 2.64
C LEU A 75 -0.36 9.54 2.31
N TYR A 76 -0.59 9.33 1.01
CA TYR A 76 -1.57 8.40 0.47
C TYR A 76 -0.88 7.23 -0.22
N PHE A 77 -1.39 6.01 0.00
CA PHE A 77 -1.03 4.85 -0.82
C PHE A 77 -2.11 3.75 -0.77
N GLU A 78 -2.07 2.87 -1.78
CA GLU A 78 -2.94 1.71 -1.92
C GLU A 78 -2.15 0.40 -1.76
N SER A 79 -2.85 -0.69 -1.44
CA SER A 79 -2.32 -2.05 -1.49
C SER A 79 -3.33 -3.00 -2.14
N GLN A 80 -2.83 -3.75 -3.12
CA GLN A 80 -3.58 -4.68 -3.96
C GLN A 80 -3.49 -6.10 -3.37
N PRO A 81 -4.61 -6.76 -3.02
CA PRO A 81 -4.59 -8.18 -2.68
C PRO A 81 -4.26 -9.02 -3.91
N LEU A 82 -3.51 -10.11 -3.72
CA LEU A 82 -3.10 -11.01 -4.81
C LEU A 82 -3.90 -12.33 -4.83
N VAL A 83 -4.47 -12.73 -3.70
CA VAL A 83 -5.18 -14.01 -3.56
C VAL A 83 -6.61 -13.84 -3.11
N SER A 84 -6.80 -13.15 -1.99
CA SER A 84 -8.08 -12.89 -1.37
C SER A 84 -7.96 -11.68 -0.45
N GLY A 85 -9.10 -11.17 0.04
CA GLY A 85 -9.14 -10.02 0.92
C GLY A 85 -9.47 -8.71 0.20
N GLY A 86 -9.53 -7.64 0.99
CA GLY A 86 -9.88 -6.31 0.51
C GLY A 86 -8.68 -5.50 0.02
N GLU A 87 -8.92 -4.61 -0.94
CA GLU A 87 -7.99 -3.52 -1.25
C GLU A 87 -7.88 -2.60 -0.03
N ILE A 88 -6.67 -2.13 0.23
CA ILE A 88 -6.40 -1.24 1.35
C ILE A 88 -6.00 0.11 0.80
N VAL A 89 -6.61 1.17 1.31
CA VAL A 89 -6.22 2.55 1.04
C VAL A 89 -5.86 3.20 2.36
N SER A 90 -4.68 3.81 2.41
CA SER A 90 -4.11 4.41 3.62
C SER A 90 -3.87 5.89 3.39
N TRP A 91 -4.29 6.69 4.37
CA TRP A 91 -4.00 8.11 4.50
C TRP A 91 -3.29 8.32 5.82
N GLN A 92 -2.14 8.99 5.80
CA GLN A 92 -1.33 9.19 6.99
C GLN A 92 -0.82 10.63 7.07
N THR A 93 -0.80 11.19 8.28
CA THR A 93 -0.27 12.53 8.52
C THR A 93 0.30 12.60 9.93
N ALA A 94 1.41 13.31 10.11
CA ALA A 94 2.04 13.48 11.41
C ALA A 94 1.23 14.44 12.28
N ILE A 95 1.09 14.11 13.57
CA ILE A 95 0.40 14.96 14.54
C ILE A 95 1.35 15.52 15.61
N ASP A 96 2.47 14.83 15.88
CA ASP A 96 3.59 15.35 16.66
C ASP A 96 4.91 14.67 16.22
N ASP A 97 6.00 14.90 16.95
CA ASP A 97 7.32 14.34 16.63
C ASP A 97 7.35 12.79 16.61
N ARG A 98 6.43 12.09 17.27
CA ARG A 98 6.42 10.62 17.44
C ARG A 98 5.07 9.95 17.16
N HIS A 99 4.01 10.70 16.90
CA HIS A 99 2.70 10.20 16.59
C HIS A 99 2.23 10.64 15.20
N TYR A 100 1.60 9.72 14.49
CA TYR A 100 0.90 10.00 13.26
C TYR A 100 -0.51 9.44 13.28
N LEU A 101 -1.43 10.18 12.68
CA LEU A 101 -2.79 9.74 12.40
C LEU A 101 -2.76 8.85 11.16
N SER A 102 -3.44 7.71 11.21
CA SER A 102 -3.65 6.83 10.07
C SER A 102 -5.14 6.54 9.89
N CYS A 103 -5.66 6.92 8.74
CA CYS A 103 -7.00 6.57 8.28
C CYS A 103 -6.86 5.45 7.24
N ARG A 104 -7.37 4.26 7.57
CA ARG A 104 -7.29 3.06 6.73
C ARG A 104 -8.68 2.62 6.28
N PHE A 105 -8.84 2.47 4.98
CA PHE A 105 -10.06 1.98 4.34
C PHE A 105 -9.80 0.60 3.74
N VAL A 106 -10.67 -0.35 4.07
CA VAL A 106 -10.62 -1.71 3.52
C VAL A 106 -11.83 -1.87 2.61
N ILE A 107 -11.57 -2.05 1.32
CA ILE A 107 -12.60 -2.21 0.29
C ILE A 107 -12.70 -3.70 -0.03
N THR A 108 -13.71 -4.34 0.55
CA THR A 108 -14.03 -5.76 0.27
C THR A 108 -15.14 -5.81 -0.77
N ARG A 109 -14.91 -6.56 -1.84
CA ARG A 109 -15.85 -6.72 -2.95
C ARG A 109 -16.13 -8.20 -3.15
N SER A 110 -17.35 -8.55 -3.50
CA SER A 110 -17.76 -9.93 -3.74
C SER A 110 -18.77 -10.00 -4.88
N ALA A 111 -18.64 -11.02 -5.71
CA ALA A 111 -19.58 -11.36 -6.76
C ALA A 111 -19.52 -12.87 -7.03
N ARG A 112 -20.61 -13.44 -7.53
CA ARG A 112 -20.62 -14.84 -7.98
C ARG A 112 -19.61 -15.00 -9.12
N ASN A 113 -18.87 -16.11 -9.10
CA ASN A 113 -17.91 -16.46 -10.14
C ASN A 113 -16.79 -15.39 -10.32
N ALA A 114 -16.28 -14.87 -9.20
CA ALA A 114 -15.19 -13.90 -9.13
C ALA A 114 -14.47 -13.99 -7.77
N GLY A 115 -14.04 -15.20 -7.41
CA GLY A 115 -13.44 -15.50 -6.10
C GLY A 115 -12.02 -14.96 -5.87
N ASN A 116 -11.47 -14.18 -6.80
CA ASN A 116 -10.10 -13.64 -6.71
C ASN A 116 -10.01 -12.16 -7.12
N PRO A 117 -8.95 -11.45 -6.69
CA PRO A 117 -8.77 -10.01 -6.92
C PRO A 117 -8.75 -9.57 -8.38
N TYR A 118 -8.30 -10.42 -9.30
CA TYR A 118 -8.32 -10.11 -10.73
C TYR A 118 -9.75 -10.16 -11.26
N ARG A 119 -10.46 -11.28 -11.07
CA ARG A 119 -11.82 -11.49 -11.60
C ARG A 119 -12.86 -10.52 -11.01
N ILE A 120 -12.71 -10.13 -9.74
CA ILE A 120 -13.66 -9.20 -9.10
C ILE A 120 -13.63 -7.80 -9.70
N GLU A 121 -12.49 -7.37 -10.26
CA GLU A 121 -12.38 -6.05 -10.89
C GLU A 121 -13.32 -5.90 -12.08
N HIS A 122 -13.48 -6.97 -12.86
CA HIS A 122 -14.34 -7.00 -14.04
C HIS A 122 -15.83 -7.05 -13.70
N ARG A 123 -16.20 -7.31 -12.43
CA ARG A 123 -17.59 -7.45 -11.99
C ARG A 123 -18.08 -6.33 -11.09
N VAL A 124 -17.24 -5.86 -10.17
CA VAL A 124 -17.63 -4.87 -9.16
C VAL A 124 -16.62 -3.75 -9.15
N SER A 125 -17.00 -2.60 -9.73
CA SER A 125 -16.11 -1.44 -9.76
C SER A 125 -15.80 -0.92 -8.36
N LYS A 126 -14.52 -0.57 -8.11
CA LYS A 126 -14.11 0.08 -6.86
C LYS A 126 -14.42 1.59 -6.79
N LYS A 127 -14.86 2.21 -7.90
CA LYS A 127 -15.02 3.67 -8.02
C LYS A 127 -15.93 4.27 -6.96
N ASN A 128 -17.09 3.66 -6.69
CA ASN A 128 -18.04 4.18 -5.70
C ASN A 128 -17.47 4.14 -4.28
N PHE A 129 -16.69 3.10 -3.95
CA PHE A 129 -16.01 2.98 -2.66
C PHE A 129 -14.94 4.05 -2.48
N LEU A 130 -14.14 4.31 -3.52
CA LEU A 130 -13.15 5.38 -3.52
C LEU A 130 -13.81 6.75 -3.41
N CYS A 131 -14.92 6.99 -4.12
CA CYS A 131 -15.67 8.24 -4.01
C CYS A 131 -16.17 8.49 -2.58
N LEU A 132 -16.78 7.48 -1.96
CA LEU A 132 -17.21 7.56 -0.56
C LEU A 132 -16.03 7.80 0.40
N MET A 133 -14.92 7.09 0.20
CA MET A 133 -13.70 7.32 0.99
C MET A 133 -13.23 8.78 0.87
N HIS A 134 -13.17 9.34 -0.34
CA HIS A 134 -12.78 10.73 -0.55
C HIS A 134 -13.78 11.69 0.10
N GLN A 135 -15.08 11.42 0.07
CA GLN A 135 -16.07 12.22 0.80
C GLN A 135 -15.82 12.21 2.32
N ILE A 136 -15.52 11.05 2.89
CA ILE A 136 -15.18 10.92 4.32
C ILE A 136 -13.89 11.70 4.64
N MET A 137 -12.84 11.55 3.83
CA MET A 137 -11.59 12.30 4.03
C MET A 137 -11.79 13.81 3.86
N ASN A 138 -12.65 14.23 2.93
CA ASN A 138 -13.01 15.64 2.74
C ASN A 138 -13.75 16.23 3.95
N SER A 139 -14.52 15.42 4.70
CA SER A 139 -15.18 15.87 5.93
C SER A 139 -14.27 15.91 7.16
N LEU A 140 -13.06 15.33 7.08
CA LEU A 140 -12.16 15.27 8.22
C LEU A 140 -11.38 16.58 8.36
N ASN A 141 -11.54 17.25 9.51
CA ASN A 141 -10.73 18.40 9.89
C ASN A 141 -9.72 17.96 10.96
N LEU A 142 -8.44 18.27 10.75
CA LEU A 142 -7.36 17.98 11.69
C LEU A 142 -6.68 19.30 12.08
N GLU A 143 -6.88 19.68 13.33
CA GLU A 143 -6.28 20.86 13.93
C GLU A 143 -5.20 20.42 14.92
N LEU A 144 -3.95 20.81 14.65
CA LEU A 144 -2.85 20.59 15.57
C LEU A 144 -2.92 21.61 16.71
N SER A 145 -2.42 21.24 17.89
CA SER A 145 -2.22 22.22 18.96
C SER A 145 -1.26 23.32 18.49
N PRO A 146 -1.34 24.55 19.05
CA PRO A 146 -0.43 25.63 18.68
C PRO A 146 1.05 25.24 18.79
N GLU A 147 1.39 24.45 19.82
CA GLU A 147 2.74 23.95 20.05
C GLU A 147 3.17 22.97 18.96
N ALA A 148 2.31 22.00 18.62
CA ALA A 148 2.58 21.03 17.56
C ALA A 148 2.67 21.71 16.17
N ALA A 149 1.82 22.70 15.91
CA ALA A 149 1.86 23.49 14.68
C ALA A 149 3.16 24.31 14.56
N ALA A 150 3.59 24.96 15.64
CA ALA A 150 4.86 25.68 15.70
C ALA A 150 6.06 24.75 15.52
N ARG A 151 6.01 23.57 16.16
CA ARG A 151 7.05 22.53 16.02
C ARG A 151 7.14 22.01 14.59
N ARG A 152 5.99 21.73 13.95
CA ARG A 152 5.92 21.34 12.53
C ARG A 152 6.58 22.39 11.65
N ALA A 153 6.22 23.66 11.83
CA ALA A 153 6.81 24.75 11.04
C ALA A 153 8.33 24.85 11.23
N GLN A 154 8.82 24.65 12.46
CA GLN A 154 10.26 24.62 12.75
C GLN A 154 10.98 23.47 12.04
N ILE A 155 10.43 22.25 12.08
CA ILE A 155 11.02 21.08 11.41
C ILE A 155 10.98 21.25 9.89
N GLN A 156 9.83 21.67 9.34
CA GLN A 156 9.66 21.86 7.90
C GLN A 156 10.51 22.98 7.30
N ALA A 157 11.00 23.92 8.13
CA ALA A 157 11.97 24.93 7.70
C ALA A 157 13.39 24.36 7.49
N GLN A 158 13.66 23.14 7.98
CA GLN A 158 14.95 22.48 7.77
C GLN A 158 15.07 22.00 6.32
N PRO A 159 16.27 22.07 5.71
CA PRO A 159 16.47 21.60 4.34
C PRO A 159 16.05 20.13 4.18
N GLY A 160 15.18 19.86 3.20
CA GLY A 160 14.73 18.51 2.85
C GLY A 160 13.58 17.94 3.70
N ALA A 161 13.28 18.50 4.88
CA ALA A 161 12.22 17.98 5.77
C ALA A 161 10.81 18.11 5.15
N SER A 162 10.60 19.12 4.30
CA SER A 162 9.34 19.34 3.59
C SER A 162 9.21 18.55 2.29
N ASP A 163 10.26 17.82 1.88
CA ASP A 163 10.27 17.04 0.65
C ASP A 163 9.11 16.04 0.66
N LYS A 164 8.66 15.62 -0.53
CA LYS A 164 7.50 14.73 -0.69
C LYS A 164 7.92 13.38 -1.25
N PRO A 165 8.70 12.59 -0.49
CA PRO A 165 9.27 11.35 -0.99
C PRO A 165 8.19 10.27 -1.16
N LEU A 166 8.28 9.51 -2.23
CA LEU A 166 7.33 8.48 -2.60
C LEU A 166 7.81 7.09 -2.19
N LEU A 167 6.86 6.23 -1.83
CA LEU A 167 7.10 4.81 -1.64
C LEU A 167 6.83 4.06 -2.95
N GLY A 168 7.64 3.07 -3.26
CA GLY A 168 7.51 2.28 -4.48
C GLY A 168 7.73 0.79 -4.24
N CYS A 169 7.15 -0.02 -5.12
CA CYS A 169 7.42 -1.46 -5.17
C CYS A 169 8.74 -1.72 -5.93
N THR A 170 9.49 -2.73 -5.52
CA THR A 170 10.67 -3.18 -6.28
C THR A 170 10.26 -3.97 -7.54
N PRO A 171 11.11 -4.06 -8.58
CA PRO A 171 10.84 -4.90 -9.74
C PRO A 171 10.53 -6.35 -9.38
N GLU A 172 11.20 -6.90 -8.36
CA GLU A 172 10.98 -8.26 -7.86
C GLU A 172 9.59 -8.41 -7.25
N GLN A 173 9.15 -7.47 -6.41
CA GLN A 173 7.80 -7.47 -5.84
C GLN A 173 6.72 -7.43 -6.93
N ILE A 174 6.95 -6.64 -7.99
CA ILE A 174 6.02 -6.55 -9.13
C ILE A 174 6.00 -7.88 -9.91
N LYS A 175 7.17 -8.49 -10.14
CA LYS A 175 7.29 -9.78 -10.83
C LYS A 175 6.58 -10.90 -10.05
N GLU A 176 6.81 -10.98 -8.74
CA GLU A 176 6.13 -11.95 -7.88
C GLU A 176 4.62 -11.73 -7.86
N ALA A 177 4.17 -10.47 -7.75
CA ALA A 177 2.75 -10.15 -7.77
C ALA A 177 2.04 -10.59 -9.06
N LYS A 178 2.68 -10.40 -10.22
CA LYS A 178 2.16 -10.89 -11.51
C LYS A 178 2.01 -12.41 -11.51
N HIS A 179 3.03 -13.12 -11.04
CA HIS A 179 3.01 -14.58 -10.97
C HIS A 179 1.92 -15.10 -10.01
N VAL A 180 1.87 -14.60 -8.78
CA VAL A 180 0.89 -15.02 -7.77
C VAL A 180 -0.53 -14.76 -8.24
N LEU A 181 -0.81 -13.56 -8.77
CA LEU A 181 -2.15 -13.22 -9.24
C LEU A 181 -2.58 -14.12 -10.41
N TYR A 182 -1.65 -14.50 -11.29
CA TYR A 182 -1.92 -15.44 -12.38
C TYR A 182 -2.27 -16.83 -11.83
N MET A 183 -1.47 -17.39 -10.93
CA MET A 183 -1.71 -18.71 -10.34
C MET A 183 -3.07 -18.78 -9.62
N TRP A 184 -3.50 -17.68 -9.00
CA TRP A 184 -4.77 -17.59 -8.28
C TRP A 184 -5.96 -17.10 -9.12
N SER A 185 -5.76 -16.76 -10.39
CA SER A 185 -6.79 -16.15 -11.24
C SER A 185 -7.98 -17.06 -11.59
N GLY A 186 -7.79 -18.38 -11.47
CA GLY A 186 -8.86 -19.39 -11.63
C GLY A 186 -9.65 -19.66 -10.34
N ARG A 187 -9.17 -19.21 -9.18
CA ARG A 187 -9.81 -19.51 -7.89
C ARG A 187 -11.21 -18.91 -7.82
N GLY A 188 -12.20 -19.78 -7.58
CA GLY A 188 -13.61 -19.37 -7.50
C GLY A 188 -14.14 -18.77 -8.80
N TYR A 189 -13.52 -19.13 -9.93
CA TYR A 189 -13.96 -18.82 -11.29
C TYR A 189 -14.18 -20.12 -12.07
N GLN A 190 -15.24 -20.15 -12.86
CA GLN A 190 -15.62 -21.20 -13.79
C GLN A 190 -15.97 -20.53 -15.11
N GLU A 191 -15.24 -20.90 -16.15
CA GLU A 191 -15.51 -20.43 -17.50
C GLU A 191 -16.74 -21.14 -18.08
N GLU A 192 -17.59 -20.37 -18.74
CA GLU A 192 -18.79 -20.92 -19.36
C GLU A 192 -18.41 -21.86 -20.50
N GLY A 193 -18.95 -23.09 -20.49
CA GLY A 193 -18.66 -24.10 -21.50
C GLY A 193 -17.41 -24.95 -21.25
N LYS A 194 -16.61 -24.65 -20.23
CA LYS A 194 -15.49 -25.53 -19.79
C LYS A 194 -15.93 -26.51 -18.71
N ASN A 195 -15.23 -27.64 -18.60
CA ASN A 195 -15.45 -28.57 -17.49
C ASN A 195 -14.94 -27.96 -16.19
N ARG A 196 -15.51 -28.40 -15.07
CA ARG A 196 -15.13 -27.91 -13.74
C ARG A 196 -13.66 -28.16 -13.38
N GLU A 197 -13.09 -29.25 -13.89
CA GLU A 197 -11.72 -29.68 -13.61
C GLU A 197 -10.68 -29.08 -14.58
N ASP A 198 -11.13 -28.37 -15.62
CA ASP A 198 -10.22 -27.71 -16.57
C ASP A 198 -9.50 -26.52 -15.91
N ASP A 199 -8.45 -26.03 -16.55
CA ASP A 199 -7.79 -24.80 -16.12
C ASP A 199 -8.67 -23.56 -16.44
N HIS A 200 -9.07 -22.89 -15.37
CA HIS A 200 -9.90 -21.67 -15.37
C HIS A 200 -9.08 -20.39 -15.14
N ARG A 201 -7.74 -20.48 -15.09
CA ARG A 201 -6.86 -19.32 -14.96
C ARG A 201 -7.09 -18.34 -16.12
N ALA A 202 -6.87 -17.07 -15.82
CA ALA A 202 -6.89 -16.01 -16.81
C ALA A 202 -5.68 -16.15 -17.74
N ASN A 203 -5.77 -15.52 -18.91
CA ASN A 203 -4.60 -15.39 -19.78
C ASN A 203 -3.47 -14.63 -19.01
N PRO A 204 -2.22 -15.10 -19.06
CA PRO A 204 -1.12 -14.49 -18.31
C PRO A 204 -0.80 -13.07 -18.76
N GLU A 205 -0.88 -12.77 -20.06
CA GLU A 205 -0.69 -11.41 -20.59
C GLU A 205 -1.73 -10.42 -20.03
N ASP A 206 -2.99 -10.83 -19.89
CA ASP A 206 -4.04 -9.99 -19.30
C ASP A 206 -3.79 -9.69 -17.82
N VAL A 207 -3.27 -10.68 -17.06
CA VAL A 207 -2.92 -10.49 -15.65
C VAL A 207 -1.72 -9.55 -15.50
N VAL A 208 -0.73 -9.67 -16.39
CA VAL A 208 0.43 -8.77 -16.44
C VAL A 208 -0.03 -7.34 -16.72
N ALA A 209 -0.85 -7.13 -17.75
CA ALA A 209 -1.39 -5.83 -18.10
C ALA A 209 -2.24 -5.22 -16.96
N PHE A 210 -2.99 -6.06 -16.23
CA PHE A 210 -3.74 -5.63 -15.06
C PHE A 210 -2.83 -5.05 -13.96
N ILE A 211 -1.74 -5.75 -13.60
CA ILE A 211 -0.79 -5.23 -12.60
C ILE A 211 -0.09 -3.97 -13.10
N ASP A 212 0.33 -3.95 -14.37
CA ASP A 212 1.01 -2.80 -14.96
C ASP A 212 0.13 -1.55 -14.97
N GLU A 213 -1.17 -1.68 -15.20
CA GLU A 213 -2.11 -0.57 -15.07
C GLU A 213 -2.28 -0.13 -13.61
N ARG A 214 -2.27 -1.07 -12.66
CA ARG A 214 -2.45 -0.77 -11.23
C ARG A 214 -1.27 -0.04 -10.61
N ILE A 215 -0.05 -0.25 -11.09
CA ILE A 215 1.14 0.44 -10.59
C ILE A 215 1.37 1.82 -11.21
N LYS A 216 0.69 2.15 -12.32
CA LYS A 216 0.79 3.49 -12.93
C LYS A 216 0.32 4.57 -11.94
N PRO A 217 1.01 5.72 -11.87
CA PRO A 217 0.58 6.85 -11.06
C PRO A 217 -0.83 7.30 -11.44
N ARG A 218 -1.70 7.48 -10.43
CA ARG A 218 -3.04 8.04 -10.57
C ARG A 218 -3.15 9.26 -9.63
N PRO A 219 -2.70 10.44 -10.08
CA PRO A 219 -2.72 11.64 -9.24
C PRO A 219 -4.16 11.98 -8.85
N LEU A 220 -4.36 12.18 -7.55
CA LEU A 220 -5.61 12.63 -6.97
C LEU A 220 -5.68 14.17 -6.98
N PRO A 221 -6.87 14.77 -6.80
CA PRO A 221 -6.97 16.20 -6.58
C PRO A 221 -6.04 16.65 -5.44
N ASN A 222 -5.35 17.78 -5.65
CA ASN A 222 -4.36 18.35 -4.72
C ASN A 222 -3.11 17.50 -4.48
N SER A 223 -2.79 16.56 -5.38
CA SER A 223 -1.52 15.84 -5.34
C SER A 223 -0.34 16.77 -5.62
N TYR A 224 0.69 16.65 -4.79
CA TYR A 224 1.98 17.24 -5.09
C TYR A 224 2.63 16.56 -6.31
N PRO A 225 3.49 17.26 -7.06
CA PRO A 225 4.31 16.64 -8.08
C PRO A 225 5.10 15.44 -7.51
N PRO A 226 5.32 14.37 -8.31
CA PRO A 226 6.08 13.22 -7.84
C PRO A 226 7.47 13.62 -7.33
N GLY A 227 7.76 13.28 -6.07
CA GLY A 227 9.08 13.48 -5.47
C GLY A 227 10.02 12.29 -5.69
N GLU A 228 11.13 12.27 -4.94
CA GLU A 228 12.10 11.17 -4.95
C GLU A 228 11.45 9.87 -4.47
N VAL A 229 11.70 8.75 -5.16
CA VAL A 229 11.28 7.43 -4.70
C VAL A 229 12.27 6.92 -3.64
N LEU A 230 11.79 6.68 -2.42
CA LEU A 230 12.60 6.08 -1.36
C LEU A 230 12.94 4.64 -1.71
N LYS A 231 14.24 4.35 -1.76
CA LYS A 231 14.75 2.98 -1.84
C LYS A 231 14.74 2.36 -0.45
N LEU A 232 13.59 1.85 -0.03
CA LEU A 232 13.46 1.12 1.22
C LEU A 232 13.70 -0.37 0.94
N SER A 233 14.90 -0.86 1.25
CA SER A 233 15.17 -2.30 1.21
C SER A 233 15.01 -2.89 2.62
N PRO A 234 14.56 -4.15 2.76
CA PRO A 234 14.58 -4.83 4.07
C PRO A 234 15.99 -4.92 4.67
N LYS A 235 17.05 -4.91 3.83
CA LYS A 235 18.45 -4.97 4.25
C LYS A 235 18.98 -3.65 4.81
N SER A 236 18.52 -2.51 4.29
CA SER A 236 18.97 -1.18 4.75
C SER A 236 18.57 -0.88 6.20
N PHE A 237 17.61 -1.60 6.77
CA PHE A 237 17.25 -1.47 8.19
C PHE A 237 18.16 -2.25 9.15
N ASN A 238 18.88 -3.26 8.67
CA ASN A 238 19.85 -4.00 9.50
C ASN A 238 21.23 -3.32 9.54
N GLU A 239 21.60 -2.54 8.52
CA GLU A 239 22.88 -1.84 8.48
C GLU A 239 22.90 -0.55 9.32
N GLU A 240 21.76 0.13 9.46
CA GLU A 240 21.64 1.30 10.36
C GLU A 240 21.65 0.91 11.85
N ILE A 241 21.25 -0.31 12.19
CA ILE A 241 21.32 -0.83 13.58
C ILE A 241 22.73 -1.33 13.93
N GLN A 242 23.51 -1.81 12.95
CA GLN A 242 24.86 -2.32 13.17
C GLN A 242 25.94 -1.22 13.18
N THR A 243 25.66 -0.02 12.69
CA THR A 243 26.60 1.11 12.70
C THR A 243 26.45 2.03 13.91
N ALA A 244 25.50 1.74 14.81
CA ALA A 244 25.25 2.48 16.04
C ALA A 244 25.67 1.72 17.33
N GLN A 245 26.52 0.69 17.21
CA GLN A 245 27.14 -0.03 18.34
C GLN A 245 28.61 0.34 18.51
#